data_AF-A0A1D6NC10-F1
#
_entry.id   AF-A0A1D6NC10-F1
#
_cell.length_a   1.000
_cell.length_b   1.000
_cell.length_c   1.000
_cell.angle_alpha   90.00
_cell.angle_beta   90.00
_cell.angle_gamma   90.00
#
_symmetry.space_group_name_H-M   'P 1'
#
loop_
_entity.id
_entity.type
_entity.pdbx_description
1 polymer ?
#
loop_
_entity_poly.entity_id
_entity_poly.type
_entity_poly.pdbx_seq_one_letter_code
_entity_poly.pdbx_strand_id
1 'polypeptide(L)'
;MVRLMLVLAPAACILSGIALSEAFGVLTRSMKFQRPTLDDGSFTAGDGSSDTPTNSEMGLKEKTSKKNRKKDKESEGSSPVDHRTEEKLLVLPCGPSAVGIMLLTILSGFYVIHCVWAAAEAYSAPSIVLTSRSHDGFHVFDDFREAYGWLRHNTDADDKVASWWDYGYQTTAMANRTVIVDNNTWNNTHIATVGTAMASPEKVAWEIFNSLDVKYVLVIFGGLIGYPSDDINKFLWMVRIGGGVFPQIKEADYLKDGNYRVDAHSTPTMLNSLMYKLCYYRFVETDGKGFDRVRRYEIGKKHFKLTHFEEVFTTHHWLVRIYKLKPQKNRVRGKLKFKSSLKASFMRKTGGKKSPWK
;
A
#
# COMPACT_ATOMS: atom_id res chain seq x y z
N MET A 1 1.87 -13.06 4.04
CA MET A 1 3.01 -12.70 4.93
C MET A 1 2.70 -11.53 5.86
N VAL A 2 2.23 -10.39 5.38
CA VAL A 2 2.04 -9.17 6.21
C VAL A 2 0.99 -9.33 7.34
N ARG A 3 -0.10 -10.08 7.13
CA ARG A 3 -1.16 -10.25 8.14
C ARG A 3 -0.71 -10.99 9.41
N LEU A 4 0.16 -12.00 9.28
CA LEU A 4 0.67 -12.73 10.45
C LEU A 4 1.66 -11.86 11.25
N MET A 5 2.51 -11.10 10.57
CA MET A 5 3.38 -10.11 11.23
C MET A 5 2.58 -9.04 11.95
N LEU A 6 1.49 -8.52 11.36
CA LEU A 6 0.66 -7.49 11.99
C LEU A 6 -0.03 -7.97 13.28
N VAL A 7 -0.39 -9.26 13.34
CA VAL A 7 -1.00 -9.84 14.55
C VAL A 7 0.05 -10.22 15.58
N LEU A 8 1.20 -10.75 15.15
CA LEU A 8 2.25 -11.22 16.05
C LEU A 8 3.10 -10.09 16.64
N ALA A 9 3.37 -9.03 15.87
CA ALA A 9 4.32 -7.99 16.25
C ALA A 9 3.95 -7.30 17.59
N PRO A 10 2.70 -6.91 17.87
CA PRO A 10 2.35 -6.33 19.17
C PRO A 10 2.61 -7.29 20.33
N ALA A 11 2.23 -8.57 20.17
CA ALA A 11 2.45 -9.59 21.19
C ALA A 11 3.96 -9.84 21.42
N ALA A 12 4.74 -9.94 20.34
CA ALA A 12 6.19 -10.09 20.42
C ALA A 12 6.84 -8.90 21.11
N CYS A 13 6.45 -7.67 20.79
CA CYS A 13 6.96 -6.46 21.46
C CYS A 13 6.67 -6.45 22.96
N ILE A 14 5.45 -6.82 23.38
CA ILE A 14 5.07 -6.89 24.79
C ILE A 14 5.88 -7.96 25.52
N LEU A 15 5.97 -9.17 24.94
CA LEU A 15 6.73 -10.28 25.53
C LEU A 15 8.22 -9.96 25.63
N SER A 16 8.81 -9.34 24.61
CA SER A 16 10.20 -8.86 24.65
C SER A 16 10.41 -7.81 25.72
N GLY A 17 9.45 -6.89 25.92
CA GLY A 17 9.50 -5.89 26.99
C GLY A 17 9.47 -6.53 28.38
N ILE A 18 8.59 -7.50 28.61
CA ILE A 18 8.53 -8.24 29.87
C ILE A 18 9.83 -9.02 30.10
N ALA A 19 10.33 -9.72 29.09
CA ALA A 19 11.57 -10.49 29.18
C ALA A 19 12.78 -9.60 29.50
N LEU A 20 12.89 -8.43 28.87
CA LEU A 20 13.94 -7.45 29.18
C LEU A 20 13.79 -6.91 30.60
N SER A 21 12.57 -6.59 31.03
CA SER A 21 12.29 -6.09 32.39
C SER A 21 12.69 -7.11 33.46
N GLU A 22 12.29 -8.37 33.30
CA GLU A 22 12.67 -9.46 34.21
C GLU A 22 14.18 -9.70 34.20
N ALA A 23 14.82 -9.69 33.03
CA ALA A 23 16.27 -9.83 32.92
C ALA A 23 17.01 -8.70 33.67
N PHE A 24 16.60 -7.44 33.49
CA PHE A 24 17.16 -6.32 34.25
C PHE A 24 16.86 -6.46 35.75
N GLY A 25 15.66 -6.92 36.13
CA GLY A 25 15.27 -7.17 37.51
C GLY A 25 16.18 -8.18 38.20
N VAL A 26 16.42 -9.33 37.59
CA VAL A 26 17.31 -10.38 38.11
C VAL A 26 18.75 -9.90 38.23
N LEU A 27 19.27 -9.25 37.18
CA LEU A 27 20.66 -8.80 37.15
C LEU A 27 20.93 -7.67 38.18
N THR A 28 19.99 -6.73 38.34
CA THR A 28 20.13 -5.63 39.31
C THR A 28 19.95 -6.09 40.75
N ARG A 29 19.02 -7.02 41.03
CA ARG A 29 18.89 -7.64 42.37
C ARG A 29 20.15 -8.40 42.75
N SER A 30 20.72 -9.14 41.80
CA SER A 30 21.97 -9.90 42.01
C SER A 30 23.14 -9.00 42.42
N MET A 31 23.24 -7.80 41.84
CA MET A 31 24.24 -6.80 42.24
C MET A 31 23.95 -6.16 43.62
N LYS A 32 22.67 -5.89 43.94
CA LYS A 32 22.29 -5.28 45.23
C LYS A 32 22.53 -6.21 46.41
N PHE A 33 22.24 -7.51 46.26
CA PHE A 33 22.35 -8.50 47.33
C PHE A 33 23.82 -8.82 47.69
N GLN A 34 24.75 -8.60 46.76
CA GLN A 34 26.17 -8.89 46.94
C GLN A 34 27.01 -7.67 47.37
N ARG A 35 26.40 -6.50 47.56
CA ARG A 35 27.05 -5.39 48.27
C ARG A 35 27.02 -5.71 49.77
N PRO A 36 28.16 -5.98 50.44
CA PRO A 36 28.15 -6.05 51.89
C PRO A 36 27.71 -4.67 52.41
N THR A 37 26.83 -4.67 53.40
CA THR A 37 26.59 -3.54 54.30
C THR A 37 27.92 -3.16 54.96
N LEU A 38 28.73 -2.36 54.28
CA LEU A 38 29.78 -1.56 54.92
C LEU A 38 29.09 -0.34 55.51
N ASP A 39 28.42 -0.55 56.64
CA ASP A 39 28.11 0.43 57.69
C ASP A 39 27.27 -0.31 58.74
N ASP A 40 27.96 -1.03 59.62
CA ASP A 40 27.53 -1.18 61.02
C ASP A 40 28.77 -1.53 61.85
N GLY A 41 29.11 -0.60 62.75
CA GLY A 41 30.39 -0.55 63.44
C GLY A 41 30.57 -1.63 64.49
N SER A 42 31.81 -2.11 64.58
CA SER A 42 32.33 -2.72 65.80
C SER A 42 33.76 -2.25 66.02
N PHE A 43 33.92 -1.10 66.68
CA PHE A 43 35.16 -0.83 67.41
C PHE A 43 34.96 -1.31 68.84
N THR A 44 35.71 -2.36 69.16
CA THR A 44 35.85 -2.98 70.47
C THR A 44 36.45 -2.03 71.50
N ALA A 45 35.96 -2.18 72.73
CA ALA A 45 36.35 -1.45 73.93
C ALA A 45 37.87 -1.45 74.21
N GLY A 46 38.36 -0.29 74.66
CA GLY A 46 39.67 -0.07 75.25
C GLY A 46 39.57 1.08 76.26
N ASP A 47 40.01 0.79 77.47
CA ASP A 47 39.86 1.52 78.74
C ASP A 47 40.41 2.96 78.77
N GLY A 48 39.86 3.82 79.63
CA GLY A 48 40.41 5.17 79.88
C GLY A 48 39.46 6.19 80.53
N SER A 49 39.41 6.15 81.87
CA SER A 49 38.82 7.12 82.81
C SER A 49 38.87 8.62 82.42
N SER A 50 37.77 9.36 82.58
CA SER A 50 37.62 10.44 83.59
C SER A 50 36.38 11.33 83.38
N ASP A 51 35.67 11.53 84.49
CA ASP A 51 34.87 12.68 84.95
C ASP A 51 33.57 13.16 84.27
N THR A 52 32.44 12.70 84.87
CA THR A 52 31.35 13.44 85.59
C THR A 52 30.75 14.78 85.06
N PRO A 53 29.53 15.18 85.51
CA PRO A 53 28.35 15.18 84.66
C PRO A 53 27.58 16.53 84.65
N THR A 54 26.48 16.63 83.91
CA THR A 54 25.31 17.47 84.26
C THR A 54 24.14 17.06 83.34
N ASN A 55 23.08 16.42 83.86
CA ASN A 55 21.84 17.04 84.35
C ASN A 55 21.37 18.19 83.43
N SER A 56 20.12 18.28 82.98
CA SER A 56 18.87 17.75 83.52
C SER A 56 17.73 18.30 82.64
N GLU A 57 16.64 17.52 82.54
CA GLU A 57 15.25 18.01 82.45
C GLU A 57 14.80 18.80 81.21
N MET A 58 13.52 18.94 80.89
CA MET A 58 12.25 18.21 81.08
C MET A 58 11.23 19.14 80.40
N GLY A 59 10.29 18.62 79.63
CA GLY A 59 9.29 19.45 78.94
C GLY A 59 8.45 18.64 77.96
N LEU A 60 7.59 17.70 78.38
CA LEU A 60 6.34 17.84 79.13
C LEU A 60 5.12 18.06 78.20
N LYS A 61 4.25 17.02 78.17
CA LYS A 61 2.79 17.00 77.89
C LYS A 61 2.37 17.30 76.44
N GLU A 62 1.34 16.65 75.86
CA GLU A 62 0.09 16.10 76.41
C GLU A 62 -0.18 14.68 75.86
N LYS A 63 -0.59 13.66 76.65
CA LYS A 63 -1.91 13.44 77.29
C LYS A 63 -3.06 13.42 76.25
N THR A 64 -4.00 12.49 76.13
CA THR A 64 -4.58 11.37 76.92
C THR A 64 -5.73 10.82 76.02
N SER A 65 -6.39 9.67 76.15
CA SER A 65 -6.52 8.66 77.19
C SER A 65 -7.37 7.47 76.71
N LYS A 66 -7.09 6.31 77.33
CA LYS A 66 -8.02 5.30 77.89
C LYS A 66 -8.93 4.53 76.91
N LYS A 67 -8.70 3.23 76.70
CA LYS A 67 -8.84 2.08 77.63
C LYS A 67 -10.32 1.81 77.97
N ASN A 68 -10.86 0.73 77.42
CA ASN A 68 -11.54 -0.27 78.25
C ASN A 68 -11.47 -1.67 77.65
N ARG A 69 -11.31 -2.62 78.57
CA ARG A 69 -10.83 -3.99 78.41
C ARG A 69 -11.77 -4.86 79.23
N LYS A 70 -12.35 -5.90 78.63
CA LYS A 70 -12.66 -7.21 79.23
C LYS A 70 -13.22 -8.07 78.09
N LYS A 71 -12.85 -9.32 77.81
CA LYS A 71 -12.07 -10.42 78.43
C LYS A 71 -12.98 -11.62 78.18
N ASP A 72 -12.55 -12.55 77.34
CA ASP A 72 -12.79 -13.98 77.56
C ASP A 72 -11.58 -14.78 77.04
N LYS A 73 -11.16 -15.72 77.89
CA LYS A 73 -10.14 -16.78 77.73
C LYS A 73 -10.72 -17.86 76.80
N GLU A 74 -10.05 -18.84 76.21
CA GLU A 74 -8.71 -19.43 76.15
C GLU A 74 -8.80 -20.42 74.97
N SER A 75 -7.73 -20.60 74.18
CA SER A 75 -7.27 -21.89 73.65
C SER A 75 -6.20 -21.67 72.59
N GLU A 76 -5.06 -22.28 72.85
CA GLU A 76 -3.82 -22.31 72.08
C GLU A 76 -3.99 -22.95 70.69
N GLY A 77 -3.11 -22.58 69.74
CA GLY A 77 -3.05 -23.22 68.42
C GLY A 77 -2.25 -22.48 67.36
N SER A 78 -0.95 -22.27 67.61
CA SER A 78 0.17 -22.20 66.65
C SER A 78 0.03 -21.42 65.31
N SER A 79 0.75 -20.29 65.31
CA SER A 79 1.65 -19.73 64.27
C SER A 79 1.14 -19.15 62.95
N PRO A 80 1.65 -17.94 62.58
CA PRO A 80 1.32 -17.23 61.35
C PRO A 80 2.20 -17.67 60.16
N VAL A 81 1.63 -17.46 58.98
CA VAL A 81 2.23 -17.52 57.64
C VAL A 81 3.54 -16.72 57.59
N ASP A 82 4.65 -17.39 57.26
CA ASP A 82 5.91 -16.76 56.88
C ASP A 82 6.00 -16.68 55.34
N HIS A 83 5.99 -15.46 54.82
CA HIS A 83 6.02 -15.14 53.38
C HIS A 83 7.42 -14.71 52.91
N ARG A 84 8.50 -15.24 53.52
CA ARG A 84 9.89 -14.74 53.27
C ARG A 84 10.90 -15.76 52.77
N THR A 85 10.48 -16.88 52.20
CA THR A 85 11.43 -17.96 51.80
C THR A 85 11.49 -18.26 50.29
N GLU A 86 10.93 -17.42 49.40
CA GLU A 86 10.99 -17.68 47.95
C GLU A 86 12.00 -16.84 47.15
N GLU A 87 12.57 -15.74 47.67
CA GLU A 87 13.41 -14.83 46.87
C GLU A 87 14.94 -15.11 46.94
N LYS A 88 15.39 -16.36 47.10
CA LYS A 88 16.85 -16.67 47.20
C LYS A 88 17.45 -17.50 46.05
N LEU A 89 16.68 -17.89 45.03
CA LEU A 89 17.12 -18.92 44.07
C LEU A 89 17.77 -18.42 42.77
N LEU A 90 17.86 -17.11 42.52
CA LEU A 90 18.38 -16.56 41.24
C LEU A 90 19.41 -15.44 41.43
N VAL A 91 20.28 -15.54 42.44
CA VAL A 91 21.36 -14.57 42.65
C VAL A 91 22.58 -14.98 41.82
N LEU A 92 22.84 -14.26 40.73
CA LEU A 92 24.04 -14.43 39.90
C LEU A 92 25.25 -13.72 40.55
N PRO A 93 26.49 -14.13 40.25
CA PRO A 93 27.67 -13.41 40.72
C PRO A 93 27.73 -11.97 40.16
N CYS A 94 28.32 -11.05 40.92
CA CYS A 94 28.32 -9.61 40.64
C CYS A 94 29.02 -9.26 39.31
N GLY A 95 30.15 -9.91 39.01
CA GLY A 95 30.89 -9.71 37.75
C GLY A 95 30.06 -10.03 36.50
N PRO A 96 29.56 -11.27 36.36
CA PRO A 96 28.62 -11.65 35.29
C PRO A 96 27.35 -10.80 35.24
N SER A 97 26.80 -10.40 36.39
CA SER A 97 25.60 -9.56 36.45
C SER A 97 25.85 -8.15 35.89
N ALA A 98 26.98 -7.54 36.24
CA ALA A 98 27.39 -6.24 35.73
C ALA A 98 27.69 -6.28 34.22
N VAL A 99 28.38 -7.33 33.75
CA VAL A 99 28.62 -7.57 32.32
C VAL A 99 27.30 -7.77 31.57
N GLY A 100 26.35 -8.52 32.14
CA GLY A 100 25.02 -8.74 31.58
C GLY A 100 24.22 -7.44 31.40
N ILE A 101 24.22 -6.56 32.42
CA ILE A 101 23.56 -5.24 32.33
C ILE A 101 24.22 -4.37 31.26
N MET A 102 25.56 -4.34 31.23
CA MET A 102 26.30 -3.56 30.24
C MET A 102 26.00 -4.05 28.82
N LEU A 103 26.02 -5.37 28.59
CA LEU A 103 25.70 -5.98 27.31
C LEU A 103 24.25 -5.69 26.87
N LEU A 104 23.27 -5.87 27.77
CA LEU A 104 21.86 -5.58 27.49
C LEU A 104 21.63 -4.09 27.16
N THR A 105 22.34 -3.20 27.84
CA THR A 105 22.26 -1.74 27.58
C THR A 105 22.84 -1.40 26.21
N ILE A 106 24.01 -1.96 25.86
CA ILE A 106 24.62 -1.79 24.54
C ILE A 106 23.71 -2.34 23.44
N LEU A 107 23.17 -3.56 23.63
CA LEU A 107 22.28 -4.19 22.66
C LEU A 107 21.00 -3.38 22.47
N SER A 108 20.42 -2.86 23.56
CA SER A 108 19.24 -1.98 23.50
C SER A 108 19.54 -0.67 22.75
N GLY A 109 20.72 -0.08 23.00
CA GLY A 109 21.17 1.10 22.26
C GLY A 109 21.34 0.83 20.77
N PHE A 110 21.97 -0.30 20.41
CA PHE A 110 22.11 -0.73 19.03
C PHE A 110 20.75 -0.99 18.36
N TYR A 111 19.82 -1.62 19.08
CA TYR A 111 18.45 -1.85 18.61
C TYR A 111 17.73 -0.53 18.28
N VAL A 112 17.82 0.47 19.16
CA VAL A 112 17.23 1.80 18.91
C VAL A 112 17.82 2.43 17.65
N ILE A 113 19.15 2.42 17.51
CA ILE A 113 19.83 2.95 16.31
C ILE A 113 19.36 2.22 15.05
N HIS A 114 19.27 0.89 15.10
CA HIS A 114 18.78 0.08 13.98
C HIS A 114 17.33 0.41 13.62
N CYS A 115 16.44 0.54 14.61
CA CYS A 115 15.04 0.90 14.38
C CYS A 115 14.88 2.29 13.76
N VAL A 116 15.66 3.27 14.23
CA VAL A 116 15.65 4.62 13.66
C VAL A 116 16.13 4.60 12.20
N TRP A 117 17.25 3.91 11.93
CA TRP A 117 17.75 3.75 10.57
C TRP A 117 16.74 3.04 9.66
N ALA A 118 16.13 1.94 10.11
CA ALA A 118 15.15 1.20 9.33
C ALA A 118 13.88 2.02 9.06
N ALA A 119 13.40 2.76 10.06
CA ALA A 119 12.26 3.68 9.91
C ALA A 119 12.56 4.77 8.87
N ALA A 120 13.73 5.40 8.96
CA ALA A 120 14.14 6.45 8.04
C ALA A 120 14.36 5.94 6.61
N GLU A 121 15.16 4.88 6.43
CA GLU A 121 15.63 4.50 5.09
C GLU A 121 14.71 3.49 4.38
N ALA A 122 14.05 2.59 5.12
CA ALA A 122 13.28 1.50 4.51
C ALA A 122 11.76 1.76 4.50
N TYR A 123 11.22 2.37 5.56
CA TYR A 123 9.76 2.51 5.73
C TYR A 123 9.21 3.89 5.36
N SER A 124 10.03 4.96 5.43
CA SER A 124 9.56 6.33 5.16
C SER A 124 9.56 6.71 3.67
N ALA A 125 9.01 5.83 2.83
CA ALA A 125 8.91 6.02 1.38
C ALA A 125 7.45 6.20 0.94
N PRO A 126 7.04 7.37 0.42
CA PRO A 126 5.70 7.55 -0.12
C PRO A 126 5.51 6.74 -1.41
N SER A 127 4.33 6.15 -1.59
CA SER A 127 4.00 5.37 -2.80
C SER A 127 3.28 6.18 -3.88
N ILE A 128 2.92 7.44 -3.60
CA ILE A 128 2.21 8.34 -4.53
C ILE A 128 3.15 9.28 -5.29
N VAL A 129 4.21 9.75 -4.61
CA VAL A 129 5.29 10.53 -5.20
C VAL A 129 6.50 9.60 -5.24
N LEU A 130 6.99 9.28 -6.43
CA LEU A 130 8.15 8.40 -6.56
C LEU A 130 9.42 9.22 -6.52
N THR A 131 10.43 8.68 -5.85
CA THR A 131 11.75 9.32 -5.76
C THR A 131 12.80 8.37 -6.33
N SER A 132 13.67 8.88 -7.21
CA SER A 132 14.83 8.16 -7.71
C SER A 132 16.09 8.97 -7.52
N ARG A 133 17.20 8.29 -7.23
CA ARG A 133 18.52 8.91 -7.14
C ARG A 133 19.35 8.41 -8.32
N SER A 134 19.61 9.30 -9.27
CA SER A 134 20.51 9.06 -10.39
C SER A 134 21.87 9.69 -10.12
N HIS A 135 22.85 9.42 -10.98
CA HIS A 135 24.12 10.15 -11.02
C HIS A 135 23.88 11.67 -11.19
N ASP A 136 22.84 12.04 -11.92
CA ASP A 136 22.47 13.43 -12.22
C ASP A 136 21.72 14.13 -11.08
N GLY A 137 21.40 13.40 -9.99
CA GLY A 137 20.79 13.97 -8.79
C GLY A 137 19.54 13.23 -8.31
N PHE A 138 18.80 13.92 -7.46
CA PHE A 138 17.54 13.44 -6.89
C PHE A 138 16.37 13.86 -7.77
N HIS A 139 15.61 12.89 -8.27
CA HIS A 139 14.46 13.10 -9.14
C HIS A 139 13.18 12.72 -8.41
N VAL A 140 12.17 13.58 -8.53
CA VAL A 140 10.83 13.37 -7.97
C VAL A 140 9.85 13.24 -9.12
N PHE A 141 9.15 12.11 -9.19
CA PHE A 141 8.12 11.84 -10.18
C PHE A 141 6.76 11.92 -9.49
N ASP A 142 5.95 12.88 -9.94
CA ASP A 142 4.63 13.16 -9.39
C ASP A 142 3.50 12.90 -10.39
N ASP A 143 3.77 12.01 -11.34
CA ASP A 143 2.88 11.66 -12.44
C ASP A 143 1.52 11.13 -11.96
N PHE A 144 1.45 10.47 -10.80
CA PHE A 144 0.17 10.01 -10.24
C PHE A 144 -0.77 11.18 -9.91
N ARG A 145 -0.28 12.17 -9.15
CA ARG A 145 -1.11 13.33 -8.79
C ARG A 145 -1.40 14.18 -10.02
N GLU A 146 -0.47 14.27 -10.96
CA GLU A 146 -0.68 14.91 -12.26
C GLU A 146 -1.87 14.27 -13.01
N ALA A 147 -1.88 12.95 -13.19
CA ALA A 147 -2.94 12.24 -13.89
C ALA A 147 -4.29 12.30 -13.16
N TYR A 148 -4.30 12.13 -11.84
CA TYR A 148 -5.53 12.24 -11.06
C TYR A 148 -6.07 13.68 -11.04
N GLY A 149 -5.17 14.68 -10.99
CA GLY A 149 -5.51 16.09 -11.14
C GLY A 149 -6.12 16.38 -12.51
N TRP A 150 -5.56 15.80 -13.59
CA TRP A 150 -6.13 15.92 -14.92
C TRP A 150 -7.54 15.33 -14.99
N LEU A 151 -7.74 14.10 -14.52
CA LEU A 151 -9.07 13.48 -14.47
C LEU A 151 -10.07 14.36 -13.73
N ARG A 152 -9.69 14.87 -12.55
CA ARG A 152 -10.58 15.68 -11.70
C ARG A 152 -11.08 16.95 -12.38
N HIS A 153 -10.24 17.63 -13.16
CA HIS A 153 -10.54 18.94 -13.72
C HIS A 153 -10.99 18.91 -15.20
N ASN A 154 -10.80 17.80 -15.91
CA ASN A 154 -11.03 17.71 -17.37
C ASN A 154 -12.06 16.65 -17.79
N THR A 155 -12.76 16.03 -16.84
CA THR A 155 -13.81 15.04 -17.11
C THR A 155 -15.08 15.39 -16.33
N ASP A 156 -16.22 14.82 -16.69
CA ASP A 156 -17.48 15.06 -15.97
C ASP A 156 -17.50 14.28 -14.64
N ALA A 157 -18.24 14.77 -13.65
CA ALA A 157 -18.22 14.19 -12.30
C ALA A 157 -18.79 12.76 -12.24
N ASP A 158 -19.70 12.43 -13.17
CA ASP A 158 -20.35 11.13 -13.34
C ASP A 158 -19.58 10.19 -14.30
N ASP A 159 -18.50 10.66 -14.91
CA ASP A 159 -17.68 9.83 -15.79
C ASP A 159 -17.03 8.67 -15.02
N LYS A 160 -17.20 7.45 -15.56
CA LYS A 160 -16.64 6.22 -14.98
C LYS A 160 -15.26 5.94 -15.54
N VAL A 161 -14.32 5.68 -14.63
CA VAL A 161 -12.93 5.34 -14.93
C VAL A 161 -12.69 3.86 -14.63
N ALA A 162 -12.21 3.11 -15.62
CA ALA A 162 -11.73 1.75 -15.43
C ALA A 162 -10.20 1.76 -15.24
N SER A 163 -9.74 1.07 -14.22
CA SER A 163 -8.34 0.81 -13.93
C SER A 163 -8.21 -0.57 -13.29
N TRP A 164 -6.99 -1.06 -13.08
CA TRP A 164 -6.80 -2.21 -12.19
C TRP A 164 -7.23 -1.86 -10.75
N TRP A 165 -7.62 -2.88 -9.98
CA TRP A 165 -8.25 -2.70 -8.67
C TRP A 165 -7.34 -2.05 -7.63
N ASP A 166 -6.02 -2.25 -7.74
CA ASP A 166 -5.00 -1.63 -6.88
C ASP A 166 -5.18 -0.12 -6.74
N TYR A 167 -5.65 0.55 -7.80
CA TYR A 167 -5.70 2.01 -7.90
C TYR A 167 -7.07 2.60 -7.57
N GLY A 168 -8.11 1.78 -7.33
CA GLY A 168 -9.50 2.26 -7.21
C GLY A 168 -9.70 3.30 -6.10
N TYR A 169 -9.09 3.08 -4.91
CA TYR A 169 -9.13 4.04 -3.82
C TYR A 169 -8.39 5.34 -4.14
N GLN A 170 -7.23 5.26 -4.82
CA GLN A 170 -6.47 6.46 -5.21
C GLN A 170 -7.25 7.29 -6.24
N THR A 171 -7.81 6.65 -7.26
CA THR A 171 -8.66 7.31 -8.26
C THR A 171 -9.86 7.96 -7.61
N THR A 172 -10.56 7.27 -6.71
CA THR A 172 -11.73 7.83 -6.01
C THR A 172 -11.33 9.01 -5.12
N ALA A 173 -10.27 8.89 -4.32
CA ALA A 173 -9.87 9.92 -3.36
C ALA A 173 -9.25 11.15 -4.01
N MET A 174 -8.41 10.97 -5.05
CA MET A 174 -7.66 12.06 -5.66
C MET A 174 -8.35 12.63 -6.89
N ALA A 175 -8.86 11.77 -7.78
CA ALA A 175 -9.53 12.21 -9.00
C ALA A 175 -11.01 12.53 -8.77
N ASN A 176 -11.62 12.06 -7.67
CA ASN A 176 -13.04 12.21 -7.37
C ASN A 176 -13.93 11.73 -8.54
N ARG A 177 -13.70 10.49 -8.99
CA ARG A 177 -14.45 9.84 -10.08
C ARG A 177 -14.94 8.46 -9.68
N THR A 178 -16.03 8.04 -10.31
CA THR A 178 -16.58 6.69 -10.13
C THR A 178 -15.63 5.66 -10.75
N VAL A 179 -15.33 4.60 -9.99
CA VAL A 179 -14.49 3.48 -10.44
C VAL A 179 -15.32 2.20 -10.59
N ILE A 180 -14.91 1.33 -11.50
CA ILE A 180 -15.60 0.04 -11.75
C ILE A 180 -15.20 -1.05 -10.76
N VAL A 181 -13.94 -1.02 -10.33
CA VAL A 181 -13.34 -1.98 -9.39
C VAL A 181 -12.45 -1.24 -8.39
N ASP A 182 -12.36 -1.75 -7.17
CA ASP A 182 -11.60 -1.15 -6.09
C ASP A 182 -10.82 -2.17 -5.26
N ASN A 183 -10.05 -1.64 -4.30
CA ASN A 183 -9.13 -2.41 -3.48
C ASN A 183 -9.83 -3.17 -2.34
N ASN A 184 -11.16 -3.09 -2.21
CA ASN A 184 -11.91 -3.92 -1.27
C ASN A 184 -12.05 -5.37 -1.78
N THR A 185 -12.10 -5.55 -3.10
CA THR A 185 -12.08 -6.87 -3.76
C THR A 185 -13.18 -7.86 -3.35
N TRP A 186 -14.34 -7.35 -2.91
CA TRP A 186 -15.44 -8.20 -2.44
C TRP A 186 -16.22 -8.91 -3.57
N ASN A 187 -16.18 -8.38 -4.80
CA ASN A 187 -16.83 -8.97 -5.97
C ASN A 187 -15.81 -9.40 -7.04
N ASN A 188 -15.40 -10.67 -6.97
CA ASN A 188 -14.41 -11.25 -7.87
C ASN A 188 -14.84 -11.25 -9.34
N THR A 189 -16.13 -11.41 -9.62
CA THR A 189 -16.64 -11.42 -10.99
C THR A 189 -16.43 -10.07 -11.67
N HIS A 190 -16.63 -8.96 -10.94
CA HIS A 190 -16.39 -7.61 -11.47
C HIS A 190 -14.91 -7.38 -11.81
N ILE A 191 -14.01 -7.85 -10.94
CA ILE A 191 -12.55 -7.79 -11.17
C ILE A 191 -12.18 -8.64 -12.39
N ALA A 192 -12.74 -9.85 -12.49
CA ALA A 192 -12.53 -10.71 -13.64
C ALA A 192 -13.02 -10.09 -14.94
N THR A 193 -14.14 -9.35 -14.93
CA THR A 193 -14.61 -8.63 -16.13
C THR A 193 -13.62 -7.56 -16.59
N VAL A 194 -13.07 -6.76 -15.67
CA VAL A 194 -12.02 -5.76 -16.01
C VAL A 194 -10.74 -6.46 -16.48
N GLY A 195 -10.31 -7.53 -15.80
CA GLY A 195 -9.15 -8.32 -16.20
C GLY A 195 -9.30 -8.92 -17.60
N THR A 196 -10.48 -9.49 -17.90
CA THR A 196 -10.82 -10.00 -19.22
C THR A 196 -10.84 -8.90 -20.28
N ALA A 197 -11.38 -7.71 -19.98
CA ALA A 197 -11.33 -6.58 -20.92
C ALA A 197 -9.88 -6.18 -21.23
N MET A 198 -9.03 -6.01 -20.21
CA MET A 198 -7.62 -5.66 -20.40
C MET A 198 -6.83 -6.74 -21.17
N ALA A 199 -7.17 -8.01 -20.96
CA ALA A 199 -6.53 -9.14 -21.63
C ALA A 199 -7.03 -9.38 -23.06
N SER A 200 -8.22 -8.90 -23.41
CA SER A 200 -8.86 -9.15 -24.71
C SER A 200 -8.33 -8.25 -25.83
N PRO A 201 -8.55 -8.61 -27.11
CA PRO A 201 -8.35 -7.70 -28.22
C PRO A 201 -9.21 -6.44 -28.09
N GLU A 202 -8.68 -5.33 -28.59
CA GLU A 202 -9.26 -3.99 -28.47
C GLU A 202 -10.78 -3.88 -28.72
N LYS A 203 -11.33 -4.55 -29.75
CA LYS A 203 -12.76 -4.50 -30.06
C LYS A 203 -13.61 -5.14 -28.95
N VAL A 204 -13.22 -6.33 -28.49
CA VAL A 204 -13.92 -7.06 -27.42
C VAL A 204 -13.82 -6.29 -26.11
N ALA A 205 -12.64 -5.74 -25.82
CA ALA A 205 -12.43 -4.90 -24.65
C ALA A 205 -13.29 -3.64 -24.67
N TRP A 206 -13.43 -2.99 -25.83
CA TRP A 206 -14.33 -1.86 -26.01
C TRP A 206 -15.80 -2.24 -25.80
N GLU A 207 -16.25 -3.40 -26.30
CA GLU A 207 -17.63 -3.89 -26.08
C GLU A 207 -17.91 -4.11 -24.58
N ILE A 208 -16.96 -4.68 -23.83
CA ILE A 208 -17.07 -4.88 -22.38
C ILE A 208 -17.09 -3.54 -21.64
N PHE A 209 -16.15 -2.64 -21.92
CA PHE A 209 -16.11 -1.35 -21.23
C PHE A 209 -17.31 -0.47 -21.58
N ASN A 210 -17.79 -0.52 -22.81
CA ASN A 210 -19.00 0.19 -23.22
C ASN A 210 -20.25 -0.36 -22.53
N SER A 211 -20.36 -1.68 -22.30
CA SER A 211 -21.49 -2.26 -21.55
C SER A 211 -21.49 -1.91 -20.06
N LEU A 212 -20.32 -1.61 -19.51
CA LEU A 212 -20.14 -1.10 -18.15
C LEU A 212 -20.26 0.44 -18.06
N ASP A 213 -20.53 1.11 -19.19
CA ASP A 213 -20.61 2.57 -19.32
C ASP A 213 -19.32 3.27 -18.84
N VAL A 214 -18.18 2.66 -19.10
CA VAL A 214 -16.86 3.26 -18.87
C VAL A 214 -16.61 4.35 -19.91
N LYS A 215 -16.11 5.50 -19.47
CA LYS A 215 -15.68 6.58 -20.37
C LYS A 215 -14.18 6.65 -20.53
N TYR A 216 -13.44 6.39 -19.45
CA TYR A 216 -11.98 6.47 -19.43
C TYR A 216 -11.35 5.18 -18.94
N VAL A 217 -10.20 4.82 -19.52
CA VAL A 217 -9.34 3.73 -19.06
C VAL A 217 -8.00 4.33 -18.66
N LEU A 218 -7.59 4.05 -17.42
CA LEU A 218 -6.30 4.44 -16.87
C LEU A 218 -5.39 3.21 -16.78
N VAL A 219 -4.19 3.32 -17.32
CA VAL A 219 -3.14 2.29 -17.22
C VAL A 219 -1.84 2.90 -16.71
N ILE A 220 -1.09 2.12 -15.94
CA ILE A 220 0.26 2.46 -15.47
C ILE A 220 1.29 1.81 -16.39
N PHE A 221 2.18 2.64 -16.92
CA PHE A 221 3.26 2.21 -17.81
C PHE A 221 4.62 2.69 -17.28
N GLY A 222 5.43 1.74 -16.79
CA GLY A 222 6.73 2.07 -16.21
C GLY A 222 7.90 2.01 -17.18
N GLY A 223 7.66 1.65 -18.45
CA GLY A 223 8.73 1.29 -19.40
C GLY A 223 9.68 2.43 -19.74
N LEU A 224 9.24 3.70 -19.65
CA LEU A 224 10.10 4.85 -19.95
C LEU A 224 11.09 5.18 -18.82
N ILE A 225 10.63 5.16 -17.56
CA ILE A 225 11.46 5.52 -16.40
C ILE A 225 12.05 4.30 -15.66
N GLY A 226 11.62 3.09 -16.01
CA GLY A 226 12.04 1.86 -15.34
C GLY A 226 11.27 1.57 -14.05
N TYR A 227 9.99 1.94 -13.96
CA TYR A 227 9.16 1.65 -12.80
C TYR A 227 8.57 0.22 -12.87
N PRO A 228 9.02 -0.73 -12.03
CA PRO A 228 8.67 -2.14 -12.18
C PRO A 228 7.27 -2.51 -11.68
N SER A 229 6.62 -1.65 -10.89
CA SER A 229 5.27 -1.91 -10.35
C SER A 229 4.16 -1.43 -11.28
N ASP A 230 4.38 -1.54 -12.59
CA ASP A 230 3.45 -1.14 -13.66
C ASP A 230 2.48 -2.26 -14.05
N ASP A 231 1.51 -1.94 -14.91
CA ASP A 231 0.43 -2.88 -15.25
C ASP A 231 0.88 -4.03 -16.14
N ILE A 232 1.97 -3.88 -16.91
CA ILE A 232 2.51 -4.96 -17.72
C ILE A 232 3.11 -6.06 -16.82
N ASN A 233 3.77 -5.75 -15.71
CA ASN A 233 4.27 -6.78 -14.79
C ASN A 233 3.13 -7.46 -14.00
N LYS A 234 2.03 -6.75 -13.76
CA LYS A 234 0.84 -7.30 -13.10
C LYS A 234 -0.09 -8.04 -14.06
N PHE A 235 0.11 -7.89 -15.37
CA PHE A 235 -0.85 -8.32 -16.40
C PHE A 235 -1.20 -9.80 -16.32
N LEU A 236 -0.25 -10.68 -15.99
CA LEU A 236 -0.54 -12.12 -15.89
C LEU A 236 -1.53 -12.44 -14.77
N TRP A 237 -1.60 -11.63 -13.70
CA TRP A 237 -2.66 -11.72 -12.71
C TRP A 237 -4.03 -11.36 -13.28
N MET A 238 -4.10 -10.34 -14.15
CA MET A 238 -5.33 -9.97 -14.83
C MET A 238 -5.84 -11.12 -15.73
N VAL A 239 -4.92 -11.76 -16.46
CA VAL A 239 -5.20 -12.93 -17.29
C VAL A 239 -5.71 -14.10 -16.45
N ARG A 240 -5.06 -14.41 -15.33
CA ARG A 240 -5.46 -15.51 -14.43
C ARG A 240 -6.82 -15.28 -13.78
N ILE A 241 -7.07 -14.08 -13.26
CA ILE A 241 -8.34 -13.73 -12.62
C ILE A 241 -9.47 -13.70 -13.65
N GLY A 242 -9.23 -13.09 -14.82
CA GLY A 242 -10.18 -13.08 -15.94
C GLY A 242 -10.50 -14.51 -16.41
N GLY A 243 -9.47 -15.31 -16.71
CA GLY A 243 -9.60 -16.69 -17.20
C GLY A 243 -10.23 -17.66 -16.19
N GLY A 244 -10.10 -17.38 -14.88
CA GLY A 244 -10.74 -18.17 -13.83
C GLY A 244 -12.27 -18.08 -13.83
N VAL A 245 -12.84 -16.98 -14.35
CA VAL A 245 -14.29 -16.78 -14.49
C VAL A 245 -14.76 -16.93 -15.93
N PHE A 246 -13.93 -16.51 -16.89
CA PHE A 246 -14.25 -16.38 -18.30
C PHE A 246 -13.30 -17.25 -19.16
N PRO A 247 -13.69 -18.48 -19.53
CA PRO A 247 -12.81 -19.48 -20.15
C PRO A 247 -12.24 -19.11 -21.53
N GLN A 248 -12.74 -18.03 -22.14
CA GLN A 248 -12.18 -17.51 -23.40
C GLN A 248 -10.77 -16.93 -23.25
N ILE A 249 -10.37 -16.56 -22.02
CA ILE A 249 -9.01 -16.12 -21.71
C ILE A 249 -8.24 -17.30 -21.12
N LYS A 250 -7.16 -17.72 -21.78
CA LYS A 250 -6.29 -18.81 -21.31
C LYS A 250 -4.89 -18.28 -21.12
N GLU A 251 -4.30 -18.52 -19.95
CA GLU A 251 -2.95 -18.04 -19.62
C GLU A 251 -1.90 -18.51 -20.64
N ALA A 252 -1.99 -19.76 -21.08
CA ALA A 252 -1.08 -20.34 -22.05
C ALA A 252 -0.99 -19.55 -23.37
N ASP A 253 -2.07 -18.86 -23.77
CA ASP A 253 -2.09 -18.08 -25.02
C ASP A 253 -1.19 -16.82 -24.93
N TYR A 254 -0.82 -16.39 -23.73
CA TYR A 254 0.04 -15.22 -23.47
C TYR A 254 1.51 -15.59 -23.22
N LEU A 255 1.83 -16.89 -23.18
CA LEU A 255 3.15 -17.41 -22.88
C LEU A 255 3.75 -18.06 -24.13
N LYS A 256 4.99 -17.70 -24.47
CA LYS A 256 5.75 -18.38 -25.52
C LYS A 256 6.68 -19.39 -24.86
N ASP A 257 6.39 -20.68 -25.04
CA ASP A 257 7.17 -21.78 -24.45
C ASP A 257 7.30 -21.63 -22.91
N GLY A 258 6.22 -21.21 -22.26
CA GLY A 258 6.17 -20.92 -20.82
C GLY A 258 6.72 -19.56 -20.41
N ASN A 259 7.34 -18.79 -21.33
CA ASN A 259 7.92 -17.49 -21.02
C ASN A 259 6.95 -16.33 -21.30
N TYR A 260 6.82 -15.43 -20.33
CA TYR A 260 6.10 -14.17 -20.48
C TYR A 260 7.01 -13.09 -21.06
N ARG A 261 6.69 -12.58 -22.26
CA ARG A 261 7.51 -11.60 -22.99
C ARG A 261 6.65 -10.53 -23.67
N VAL A 262 7.23 -9.38 -23.97
CA VAL A 262 6.58 -8.28 -24.72
C VAL A 262 7.37 -7.82 -25.96
N ASP A 263 8.42 -8.56 -26.30
CA ASP A 263 9.24 -8.38 -27.51
C ASP A 263 8.65 -9.07 -28.74
N ALA A 264 9.41 -9.09 -29.84
CA ALA A 264 9.00 -9.68 -31.11
C ALA A 264 8.79 -11.21 -31.05
N HIS A 265 9.32 -11.88 -30.01
CA HIS A 265 9.14 -13.31 -29.79
C HIS A 265 7.90 -13.62 -28.94
N SER A 266 7.17 -12.61 -28.48
CA SER A 266 5.93 -12.78 -27.74
C SER A 266 4.80 -13.35 -28.61
N THR A 267 3.75 -13.85 -27.97
CA THR A 267 2.60 -14.43 -28.68
C THR A 267 1.78 -13.35 -29.38
N PRO A 268 1.12 -13.66 -30.51
CA PRO A 268 0.20 -12.74 -31.14
C PRO A 268 -0.94 -12.30 -30.20
N THR A 269 -1.37 -13.15 -29.27
CA THR A 269 -2.38 -12.82 -28.27
C THR A 269 -1.90 -11.73 -27.32
N MET A 270 -0.67 -11.83 -26.80
CA MET A 270 -0.06 -10.80 -25.95
C MET A 270 0.08 -9.47 -26.70
N LEU A 271 0.65 -9.49 -27.90
CA LEU A 271 0.89 -8.29 -28.73
C LEU A 271 -0.40 -7.64 -29.28
N ASN A 272 -1.54 -8.34 -29.23
CA ASN A 272 -2.85 -7.81 -29.63
C ASN A 272 -3.80 -7.53 -28.46
N SER A 273 -3.40 -7.84 -27.23
CA SER A 273 -4.16 -7.50 -26.02
C SER A 273 -4.35 -5.98 -25.90
N LEU A 274 -5.46 -5.58 -25.28
CA LEU A 274 -5.71 -4.17 -25.02
C LEU A 274 -4.61 -3.58 -24.12
N MET A 275 -4.20 -4.29 -23.06
CA MET A 275 -3.15 -3.82 -22.15
C MET A 275 -1.85 -3.49 -22.90
N TYR A 276 -1.36 -4.38 -23.76
CA TYR A 276 -0.17 -4.12 -24.57
C TYR A 276 -0.35 -2.86 -25.44
N LYS A 277 -1.50 -2.77 -26.11
CA LYS A 277 -1.80 -1.64 -27.00
C LYS A 277 -1.87 -0.31 -26.25
N LEU A 278 -2.49 -0.27 -25.07
CA LEU A 278 -2.60 0.96 -24.29
C LEU A 278 -1.23 1.37 -23.74
N CYS A 279 -0.50 0.48 -23.08
CA CYS A 279 0.81 0.83 -22.50
C CYS A 279 1.85 1.26 -23.56
N TYR A 280 1.90 0.59 -24.72
CA TYR A 280 2.92 0.84 -25.74
C TYR A 280 2.48 1.74 -26.90
N TYR A 281 1.28 2.35 -26.82
CA TYR A 281 0.82 3.24 -27.89
C TYR A 281 1.83 4.37 -28.10
N ARG A 282 2.33 4.53 -29.33
CA ARG A 282 3.32 5.56 -29.72
C ARG A 282 4.64 5.51 -28.92
N PHE A 283 4.94 4.43 -28.20
CA PHE A 283 6.15 4.35 -27.37
C PHE A 283 7.46 4.48 -28.15
N VAL A 284 7.46 4.02 -29.40
CA VAL A 284 8.60 4.15 -30.32
C VAL A 284 8.92 5.62 -30.65
N GLU A 285 7.98 6.55 -30.46
CA GLU A 285 8.23 7.98 -30.69
C GLU A 285 9.11 8.62 -29.60
N THR A 286 9.36 7.92 -28.48
CA THR A 286 10.20 8.43 -27.38
C THR A 286 11.70 8.35 -27.69
N ASP A 287 12.18 7.22 -28.21
CA ASP A 287 13.59 6.92 -28.43
C ASP A 287 13.89 6.33 -29.84
N GLY A 288 12.87 6.22 -30.69
CA GLY A 288 12.96 5.64 -32.04
C GLY A 288 12.97 4.11 -32.09
N LYS A 289 13.16 3.42 -30.97
CA LYS A 289 13.32 1.95 -30.89
C LYS A 289 12.14 1.30 -30.15
N GLY A 290 11.61 1.97 -29.14
CA GLY A 290 10.65 1.42 -28.18
C GLY A 290 11.34 0.50 -27.18
N PHE A 291 12.45 0.94 -26.57
CA PHE A 291 13.16 0.15 -25.58
C PHE A 291 12.51 0.25 -24.20
N ASP A 292 12.01 -0.87 -23.67
CA ASP A 292 11.40 -0.91 -22.34
C ASP A 292 12.48 -1.06 -21.26
N ARG A 293 12.66 -0.05 -20.40
CA ARG A 293 13.69 -0.04 -19.35
C ARG A 293 13.43 -1.03 -18.20
N VAL A 294 12.17 -1.42 -17.97
CA VAL A 294 11.82 -2.41 -16.94
C VAL A 294 12.20 -3.80 -17.42
N ARG A 295 11.80 -4.15 -18.65
CA ARG A 295 12.05 -5.49 -19.22
C ARG A 295 13.42 -5.65 -19.89
N ARG A 296 14.08 -4.54 -20.20
CA ARG A 296 15.42 -4.45 -20.81
C ARG A 296 15.51 -5.06 -22.21
N TYR A 297 14.47 -4.86 -23.01
CA TYR A 297 14.48 -5.23 -24.42
C TYR A 297 13.51 -4.35 -25.25
N GLU A 298 13.68 -4.42 -26.57
CA GLU A 298 12.84 -3.71 -27.52
C GLU A 298 11.46 -4.38 -27.67
N ILE A 299 10.41 -3.58 -27.75
CA ILE A 299 9.04 -4.10 -27.87
C ILE A 299 8.79 -4.77 -29.23
N GLY A 300 7.92 -5.78 -29.24
CA GLY A 300 7.65 -6.56 -30.46
C GLY A 300 6.84 -5.82 -31.51
N LYS A 301 5.67 -5.31 -31.12
CA LYS A 301 4.77 -4.61 -32.03
C LYS A 301 4.87 -3.11 -31.83
N LYS A 302 5.72 -2.51 -32.65
CA LYS A 302 6.10 -1.09 -32.62
C LYS A 302 5.03 -0.12 -33.12
N HIS A 303 4.40 -0.45 -34.25
CA HIS A 303 3.48 0.45 -34.93
C HIS A 303 2.08 -0.14 -35.00
N PHE A 304 1.13 0.55 -34.39
CA PHE A 304 -0.29 0.22 -34.43
C PHE A 304 -1.12 1.47 -34.15
N LYS A 305 -2.41 1.42 -34.53
CA LYS A 305 -3.36 2.49 -34.26
C LYS A 305 -4.48 1.99 -33.36
N LEU A 306 -4.96 2.87 -32.48
CA LEU A 306 -6.15 2.64 -31.67
C LEU A 306 -7.40 3.08 -32.46
N THR A 307 -8.30 2.14 -32.63
CA THR A 307 -9.54 2.27 -33.41
C THR A 307 -10.76 2.59 -32.54
N HIS A 308 -10.80 2.07 -31.31
CA HIS A 308 -11.91 2.19 -30.36
C HIS A 308 -11.56 3.01 -29.11
N PHE A 309 -10.29 3.31 -28.92
CA PHE A 309 -9.78 4.17 -27.85
C PHE A 309 -9.04 5.36 -28.46
N GLU A 310 -9.02 6.48 -27.76
CA GLU A 310 -8.18 7.65 -28.04
C GLU A 310 -7.36 8.00 -26.81
N GLU A 311 -6.07 8.29 -27.00
CA GLU A 311 -5.23 8.84 -25.95
C GLU A 311 -5.66 10.28 -25.68
N VAL A 312 -6.02 10.60 -24.44
CA VAL A 312 -6.46 11.94 -24.04
C VAL A 312 -5.46 12.62 -23.10
N PHE A 313 -4.67 11.83 -22.38
CA PHE A 313 -3.65 12.35 -21.48
C PHE A 313 -2.57 11.29 -21.23
N THR A 314 -1.32 11.72 -21.20
CA THR A 314 -0.15 10.93 -20.79
C THR A 314 0.74 11.85 -19.98
N THR A 315 1.16 11.40 -18.79
CA THR A 315 1.95 12.22 -17.86
C THR A 315 3.33 12.52 -18.41
N HIS A 316 4.02 13.50 -17.80
CA HIS A 316 5.34 13.95 -18.25
C HIS A 316 6.35 12.81 -18.47
N HIS A 317 6.38 11.83 -17.57
CA HIS A 317 7.29 10.69 -17.63
C HIS A 317 6.63 9.40 -18.13
N TRP A 318 5.45 9.53 -18.74
CA TRP A 318 4.65 8.44 -19.32
C TRP A 318 4.26 7.35 -18.31
N LEU A 319 4.30 7.66 -17.00
CA LEU A 319 4.00 6.71 -15.94
C LEU A 319 2.52 6.35 -15.91
N VAL A 320 1.64 7.32 -16.14
CA VAL A 320 0.18 7.12 -16.18
C VAL A 320 -0.35 7.57 -17.53
N ARG A 321 -1.16 6.72 -18.15
CA ARG A 321 -1.77 6.98 -19.46
C ARG A 321 -3.28 6.82 -19.37
N ILE A 322 -3.99 7.78 -19.92
CA ILE A 322 -5.45 7.85 -19.88
C ILE A 322 -5.98 7.84 -21.30
N TYR A 323 -6.90 6.89 -21.53
CA TYR A 323 -7.56 6.69 -22.81
C TYR A 323 -9.06 6.91 -22.65
N LYS A 324 -9.68 7.58 -23.62
CA LYS A 324 -11.13 7.72 -23.70
C LYS A 324 -11.69 6.68 -24.67
N LEU A 325 -12.84 6.10 -24.31
CA LEU A 325 -13.59 5.23 -25.21
C LEU A 325 -14.21 6.08 -26.33
N LYS A 326 -13.97 5.69 -27.58
CA LYS A 326 -14.61 6.33 -28.72
C LYS A 326 -16.10 5.97 -28.75
N PRO A 327 -16.98 6.91 -29.11
CA PRO A 327 -18.41 6.64 -29.24
C PRO A 327 -18.65 5.61 -30.35
N GLN A 328 -19.73 4.85 -30.21
CA GLN A 328 -20.15 3.91 -31.23
C GLN A 328 -20.42 4.66 -32.54
N LYS A 329 -19.85 4.19 -33.65
CA LYS A 329 -20.03 4.86 -34.94
C LYS A 329 -21.52 4.90 -35.28
N ASN A 330 -22.08 6.11 -35.41
CA ASN A 330 -23.46 6.29 -35.83
C ASN A 330 -23.69 5.55 -37.15
N ARG A 331 -24.57 4.54 -37.13
CA ARG A 331 -24.87 3.68 -38.27
C ARG A 331 -25.83 4.39 -39.24
N VAL A 332 -25.51 5.62 -39.65
CA VAL A 332 -26.24 6.30 -40.74
C VAL A 332 -25.56 5.92 -42.06
N ARG A 333 -25.65 4.64 -42.42
CA ARG A 333 -25.27 4.16 -43.76
C ARG A 333 -26.47 3.58 -44.49
N GLY A 334 -27.60 4.28 -44.37
CA GLY A 334 -28.62 4.26 -45.40
C GLY A 334 -28.18 5.25 -46.46
N LYS A 335 -27.67 4.77 -47.61
CA LYS A 335 -27.81 5.57 -48.83
C LYS A 335 -29.32 5.75 -49.00
N LEU A 336 -29.86 6.91 -48.64
CA LEU A 336 -31.13 7.36 -49.17
C LEU A 336 -30.92 7.39 -50.68
N LYS A 337 -31.30 6.30 -51.36
CA LYS A 337 -31.54 6.31 -52.78
C LYS A 337 -32.69 7.29 -52.96
N PHE A 338 -32.37 8.56 -53.20
CA PHE A 338 -33.28 9.45 -53.89
C PHE A 338 -33.59 8.77 -55.23
N LYS A 339 -34.72 8.04 -55.27
CA LYS A 339 -35.34 7.69 -56.54
C LYS A 339 -35.68 9.04 -57.17
N SER A 340 -34.96 9.38 -58.23
CA SER A 340 -35.34 10.47 -59.13
C SER A 340 -36.72 10.15 -59.68
N SER A 341 -37.77 10.73 -59.09
CA SER A 341 -39.09 10.71 -59.70
C SER A 341 -39.08 11.68 -60.87
N LEU A 342 -38.97 11.10 -62.06
CA LEU A 342 -39.65 11.51 -63.30
C LEU A 342 -39.78 13.02 -63.53
N LYS A 343 -38.96 13.53 -64.46
CA LYS A 343 -39.28 14.72 -65.25
C LYS A 343 -40.65 14.50 -65.89
N ALA A 344 -41.68 15.16 -65.36
CA ALA A 344 -42.92 15.38 -66.09
C ALA A 344 -42.60 16.35 -67.23
N SER A 345 -42.53 15.81 -68.45
CA SER A 345 -42.53 16.61 -69.67
C SER A 345 -43.88 17.29 -69.80
N PHE A 346 -43.93 18.59 -69.51
CA PHE A 346 -45.09 19.41 -69.83
C PHE A 346 -45.10 19.66 -71.34
N MET A 347 -45.71 18.73 -72.09
CA MET A 347 -46.05 18.95 -73.50
C MET A 347 -47.13 20.04 -73.55
N ARG A 348 -46.69 21.26 -73.91
CA ARG A 348 -47.56 22.41 -74.14
C ARG A 348 -48.25 22.22 -75.50
N LYS A 349 -49.43 21.59 -75.49
CA LYS A 349 -50.31 21.53 -76.66
C LYS A 349 -51.00 22.87 -76.84
N THR A 350 -50.65 23.54 -77.92
CA THR A 350 -51.28 24.74 -78.46
C THR A 350 -52.75 24.47 -78.75
N GLY A 351 -53.64 25.19 -78.07
CA GLY A 351 -55.08 25.20 -78.32
C GLY A 351 -55.55 26.64 -78.35
N GLY A 352 -55.60 27.22 -79.54
CA GLY A 352 -56.08 28.58 -79.74
C GLY A 352 -57.57 28.68 -79.40
N LYS A 353 -57.91 29.69 -78.59
CA LYS A 353 -59.22 30.33 -78.62
C LYS A 353 -59.04 31.84 -78.49
N LYS A 354 -59.32 32.51 -79.61
CA LYS A 354 -59.62 33.95 -79.68
C LYS A 354 -60.80 34.27 -78.78
N SER A 355 -60.73 35.41 -78.09
CA SER A 355 -61.89 36.14 -77.59
C SER A 355 -61.53 37.62 -77.50
N PRO A 356 -62.46 38.53 -77.81
CA PRO A 356 -62.18 39.90 -78.22
C PRO A 356 -62.14 40.86 -77.04
N TRP A 357 -61.74 42.10 -77.34
CA TRP A 357 -61.83 43.32 -76.53
C TRP A 357 -60.55 43.73 -75.76
N LYS A 358 -60.00 44.83 -76.28
CA LYS A 358 -59.01 45.80 -75.75
C LYS A 358 -57.54 45.42 -75.82
#